data_AF-A0A6I7QWT3-F1
#
_entry.id   AF-A0A6I7QWT3-F1
#
_cell.length_a   1.000
_cell.length_b   1.000
_cell.length_c   1.000
_cell.angle_alpha   90.00
_cell.angle_beta   90.00
_cell.angle_gamma   90.00
#
_symmetry.space_group_name_H-M   'P 1'
#
loop_
_entity.id
_entity.type
_entity.pdbx_description
1 polymer ?
#
loop_
_entity_poly.entity_id
_entity_poly.type
_entity_poly.pdbx_seq_one_letter_code
_entity_poly.pdbx_strand_id
1 'polypeptide(L)' 'MKLAVIKKLVNLYELDELKAAEESILNEDTPEIEVDGKDEGEQLTHVSAAIWIIEKMESDDLELSKAIRAYSQRVRDSIS' A
#
# COMPACT_ATOMS: atom_id res chain seq x y z
N MET A 1 5.67 3.78 8.18
CA MET A 1 5.15 4.12 6.84
C MET A 1 6.15 4.96 6.06
N LYS A 2 6.56 4.49 4.88
CA LYS A 2 7.51 5.12 3.97
C LYS A 2 6.88 5.24 2.58
N LEU A 3 6.62 6.48 2.14
CA LEU A 3 6.03 6.74 0.82
C LEU A 3 6.86 6.18 -0.34
N ALA A 4 8.18 6.12 -0.20
CA ALA A 4 9.05 5.54 -1.22
C ALA A 4 8.78 4.03 -1.43
N VAL A 5 8.54 3.29 -0.35
CA VAL A 5 8.20 1.86 -0.42
C VAL A 5 6.83 1.68 -1.06
N ILE A 6 5.83 2.45 -0.63
CA ILE A 6 4.48 2.40 -1.19
C ILE A 6 4.52 2.68 -2.71
N LYS A 7 5.27 3.70 -3.14
CA LYS A 7 5.49 3.97 -4.57
C LYS A 7 6.15 2.81 -5.30
N LYS A 8 7.14 2.13 -4.68
CA LYS A 8 7.79 0.96 -5.27
C LYS A 8 6.76 -0.16 -5.48
N LEU A 9 5.96 -0.47 -4.45
CA LEU A 9 4.92 -1.50 -4.51
C LEU A 9 3.91 -1.24 -5.63
N VAL A 10 3.34 -0.03 -5.70
CA VAL A 10 2.34 0.33 -6.73
C VAL A 10 2.90 0.26 -8.16
N ASN A 11 4.21 0.45 -8.36
CA ASN A 11 4.81 0.38 -9.70
C ASN A 11 5.29 -1.03 -10.09
N LEU A 12 5.47 -1.93 -9.13
CA LEU A 12 6.07 -3.25 -9.36
C LEU A 12 5.05 -4.39 -9.36
N TYR A 13 3.95 -4.24 -8.64
CA TYR A 13 3.01 -5.32 -8.39
C TYR A 13 1.58 -4.90 -8.75
N GLU A 14 0.82 -5.86 -9.24
CA GLU A 14 -0.60 -5.72 -9.53
C GLU A 14 -1.44 -5.77 -8.25
N LEU A 15 -2.70 -5.33 -8.34
CA LEU A 15 -3.61 -5.27 -7.19
C LEU A 15 -3.78 -6.64 -6.50
N ASP A 16 -3.89 -7.72 -7.27
CA ASP A 16 -4.10 -9.07 -6.74
C ASP A 16 -2.86 -9.60 -6.00
N GLU A 17 -1.65 -9.29 -6.49
CA GLU A 17 -0.39 -9.66 -5.81
C GLU A 17 -0.26 -8.94 -4.46
N LEU A 18 -0.64 -7.67 -4.42
CA LEU A 18 -0.63 -6.89 -3.18
C LEU A 18 -1.67 -7.40 -2.18
N LYS A 19 -2.87 -7.80 -2.65
CA LYS A 19 -3.90 -8.41 -1.79
C LYS A 19 -3.44 -9.76 -1.22
N ALA A 20 -2.79 -10.60 -2.02
CA ALA A 20 -2.21 -11.84 -1.54
C ALA A 20 -1.09 -11.62 -0.50
N ALA A 21 -0.27 -10.58 -0.69
CA ALA A 21 0.75 -10.19 0.28
C ALA A 21 0.13 -9.67 1.59
N GLU A 22 -0.93 -8.88 1.52
CA GLU A 22 -1.68 -8.40 2.69
C GLU A 22 -2.23 -9.56 3.51
N GLU A 23 -2.88 -10.52 2.85
CA GLU A 23 -3.43 -11.72 3.46
C GLU A 23 -2.33 -12.58 4.12
N SER A 24 -1.20 -12.75 3.44
CA SER A 24 -0.06 -13.50 4.00
C SER A 24 0.45 -12.84 5.29
N ILE A 25 0.68 -11.52 5.27
CA ILE A 25 1.16 -10.79 6.45
C ILE A 25 0.14 -10.85 7.60
N LEU A 26 -1.16 -10.76 7.31
CA LEU A 26 -2.23 -10.88 8.33
C LEU A 26 -2.29 -12.27 8.98
N ASN A 27 -1.90 -13.32 8.24
CA ASN A 27 -1.83 -14.69 8.73
C ASN A 27 -0.48 -15.03 9.38
N GLU A 28 0.41 -14.04 9.59
CA GLU A 28 1.79 -14.23 10.07
C GLU A 28 2.64 -15.12 9.13
N ASP A 29 2.24 -15.19 7.85
CA ASP A 29 2.94 -15.90 6.79
C ASP A 29 3.87 -14.95 6.01
N THR A 30 4.88 -15.52 5.36
CA THR A 30 5.79 -14.75 4.50
C THR A 30 5.12 -14.45 3.15
N PRO A 31 4.94 -13.18 2.74
CA PRO A 31 4.39 -12.84 1.44
C PRO A 31 5.32 -13.28 0.30
N GLU A 32 4.75 -13.62 -0.86
CA GLU A 32 5.52 -14.02 -2.05
C GLU A 32 6.33 -12.85 -2.64
N ILE A 33 5.82 -11.63 -2.48
CA ILE A 33 6.48 -10.39 -2.92
C ILE A 33 7.36 -9.79 -1.82
N GLU A 34 8.43 -9.11 -2.21
CA GLU A 34 9.28 -8.39 -1.26
C GLU A 34 8.59 -7.09 -0.80
N VAL A 35 8.29 -7.03 0.49
CA VAL A 35 7.72 -5.84 1.16
C VAL A 35 8.74 -5.25 2.14
N ASP A 36 9.29 -4.09 1.82
CA ASP A 36 10.22 -3.39 2.70
C ASP A 36 9.50 -2.85 3.95
N GLY A 37 10.00 -3.14 5.15
CA GLY A 37 9.46 -2.63 6.43
C GLY A 37 10.38 -2.99 7.60
N LYS A 38 10.28 -2.27 8.73
CA LYS A 38 11.06 -2.61 9.94
C LYS A 38 10.49 -3.78 10.71
N ASP A 39 9.19 -4.01 10.56
CA ASP A 39 8.40 -5.06 11.19
C ASP A 39 7.17 -5.35 10.32
N GLU A 40 6.45 -6.43 10.63
CA GLU A 40 5.25 -6.88 9.91
C GLU A 40 4.15 -5.82 9.92
N GLY A 41 4.02 -5.05 11.00
CA GLY A 41 3.04 -3.96 11.08
C GLY A 41 3.34 -2.84 10.09
N GLU A 42 4.62 -2.48 9.92
CA GLU A 42 5.05 -1.52 8.92
C GLU A 42 4.92 -2.09 7.50
N GLN A 43 5.20 -3.37 7.28
CA GLN A 43 4.99 -4.04 5.99
C GLN A 43 3.50 -4.03 5.60
N LEU A 44 2.63 -4.46 6.52
CA LEU A 44 1.18 -4.43 6.33
C LEU A 44 0.70 -3.02 5.98
N THR A 45 1.16 -2.01 6.73
CA THR A 45 0.84 -0.60 6.45
C THR A 45 1.24 -0.20 5.02
N HIS A 46 2.40 -0.65 4.52
CA HIS A 46 2.82 -0.33 3.16
C HIS A 46 1.98 -1.01 2.09
N VAL A 47 1.64 -2.29 2.29
CA VAL A 47 0.83 -3.06 1.35
C VAL A 47 -0.60 -2.51 1.32
N SER A 48 -1.25 -2.34 2.46
CA SER A 48 -2.60 -1.77 2.53
C SER A 48 -2.67 -0.36 1.92
N ALA A 49 -1.61 0.44 2.09
CA ALA A 49 -1.51 1.75 1.44
C ALA A 49 -1.41 1.64 -0.09
N ALA A 50 -0.61 0.69 -0.59
CA ALA A 50 -0.44 0.45 -2.03
C ALA A 50 -1.76 -0.01 -2.67
N ILE A 51 -2.45 -0.98 -2.04
CA ILE A 51 -3.78 -1.45 -2.44
C ILE A 51 -4.75 -0.27 -2.55
N TRP A 52 -4.87 0.53 -1.48
CA TRP A 52 -5.78 1.68 -1.49
C TRP A 52 -5.46 2.68 -2.59
N ILE A 53 -4.17 2.93 -2.87
CA ILE A 53 -3.75 3.85 -3.92
C ILE A 53 -4.16 3.33 -5.30
N ILE A 54 -3.94 2.04 -5.60
CA ILE A 54 -4.34 1.45 -6.89
C ILE A 54 -5.85 1.53 -7.05
N GLU A 55 -6.61 1.09 -6.04
CA GLU A 55 -8.08 1.15 -6.08
C GLU A 55 -8.58 2.58 -6.26
N LYS A 56 -7.92 3.56 -5.64
CA LYS A 56 -8.26 4.98 -5.78
C LYS A 56 -7.92 5.54 -7.16
N MET A 57 -6.82 5.08 -7.77
CA MET A 57 -6.46 5.43 -9.15
C MET A 57 -7.51 4.91 -10.12
N GLU A 58 -7.93 3.66 -9.96
CA GLU A 58 -8.95 3.02 -10.80
C GLU A 58 -10.34 3.64 -10.61
N SER A 59 -10.76 3.90 -9.36
CA SER A 59 -12.10 4.40 -9.07
C SER A 59 -12.35 5.84 -9.50
N ASP A 60 -11.31 6.68 -9.41
CA ASP A 60 -11.42 8.13 -9.64
C ASP A 60 -10.68 8.58 -10.91
N ASP A 61 -10.14 7.65 -11.71
CA ASP A 61 -9.30 7.93 -12.90
C ASP A 61 -8.15 8.90 -12.55
N LEU A 62 -7.41 8.59 -11.47
CA LEU A 62 -6.35 9.43 -10.94
C LEU A 62 -4.96 8.92 -11.31
N GLU A 63 -4.08 9.87 -11.61
CA GLU A 63 -2.65 9.58 -11.65
C GLU A 63 -2.10 9.26 -10.25
N LEU A 64 -1.08 8.42 -10.19
CA LEU A 64 -0.38 8.01 -8.96
C LEU A 64 -0.03 9.18 -8.04
N SER A 65 0.43 10.30 -8.60
CA SER A 65 0.82 11.48 -7.82
C SER A 65 -0.37 12.10 -7.05
N LYS A 66 -1.57 12.07 -7.63
CA LYS A 66 -2.80 12.56 -7.00
C LYS A 66 -3.31 11.56 -5.96
N ALA A 67 -3.30 10.27 -6.27
CA ALA A 67 -3.71 9.23 -5.34
C ALA A 67 -2.82 9.18 -4.07
N ILE A 68 -1.51 9.34 -4.21
CA ILE A 68 -0.58 9.43 -3.06
C ILE A 68 -0.88 10.64 -2.18
N ARG A 69 -1.21 11.80 -2.78
CA ARG A 69 -1.60 12.99 -2.02
C ARG A 69 -2.91 12.75 -1.27
N ALA A 70 -3.89 12.13 -1.92
CA ALA A 70 -5.16 11.77 -1.30
C ALA A 70 -4.96 10.81 -0.12
N TYR A 71 -4.10 9.80 -0.27
CA TYR A 71 -3.76 8.88 0.83
C TYR A 71 -3.09 9.61 2.00
N SER A 72 -2.10 10.47 1.70
CA SER A 72 -1.38 11.24 2.73
C SER A 72 -2.32 12.16 3.52
N GLN A 73 -3.31 12.74 2.85
CA GLN A 73 -4.35 13.56 3.48
C GLN A 73 -5.26 12.69 4.37
N ARG A 74 -5.75 11.55 3.85
CA ARG A 74 -6.57 10.59 4.60
C ARG A 74 -5.90 10.15 5.91
N VAL A 75 -4.61 9.81 5.87
CA VAL A 75 -3.87 9.39 7.08
C VAL A 75 -3.80 10.53 8.09
N ARG A 76 -3.50 11.75 7.66
CA ARG A 76 -3.46 12.93 8.54
C ARG A 76 -4.81 13.20 9.20
N ASP A 77 -5.89 13.07 8.45
CA ASP A 77 -7.24 13.32 8.94
C ASP A 77 -7.70 12.22 9.92
N SER A 78 -7.16 11.00 9.79
CA SER A 78 -7.51 9.86 10.67
C SER A 78 -6.85 9.89 12.06
N ILE A 79 -5.90 10.79 12.30
CA ILE A 79 -5.15 10.93 13.56
C ILE A 79 -5.39 12.28 14.26
N SER A 80 -6.30 13.09 13.74
CA SER A 80 -6.65 14.42 14.28
C SER A 80 -7.83 14.37 15.24
#